data_AF-A0A0D2Y3E9-F1
#
_entry.id   AF-A0A0D2Y3E9-F1
#
_cell.length_a   1.000
_cell.length_b   1.000
_cell.length_c   1.000
_cell.angle_alpha   90.00
_cell.angle_beta   90.00
_cell.angle_gamma   90.00
#
_symmetry.space_group_name_H-M   'P 1'
#
loop_
_entity.id
_entity.type
_entity.pdbx_description
1 polymer ?
#
loop_
_entity_poly.entity_id
_entity_poly.type
_entity_poly.pdbx_seq_one_letter_code
_entity_poly.pdbx_strand_id
1 'polypeptide(L)'
;MAHLISSYVGRVAAAGKAEYPIPLYTNTWLNIEGQSELDFGGGAPVVVGGGDKPGIYPSGGPCPHVLDIWRFNTPSLDLLAPDLYFHDYETVCRNYTEQGNTLFIPEQRRDEYGARRIWLSYATYGALGASPFGIDTGSDVIGREFKLLNQTKQYFLDAAPEDRFGFFFDEEPSEKKPEQWTRTFGDIKVIVERCFVFGKPGPGAGMIIHLGNSKFLLVGRGFHARFKAARKDATFGGILWGEEKEVDENGNLQTLRILNGDETRHGEFMMMPNDDPDYGGFPIAVTPGARTCIAEVEAYWIAEDEDDR
;
A
#
# COMPACT_ATOMS: atom_id res chain seq x y z
N MET A 1 -1.19 -32.15 11.21
CA MET A 1 0.12 -31.54 11.49
C MET A 1 0.01 -30.19 12.19
N ALA A 2 -0.74 -29.23 11.64
CA ALA A 2 -0.90 -27.88 12.22
C ALA A 2 -1.19 -27.87 13.73
N HIS A 3 -2.14 -28.70 14.20
CA HIS A 3 -2.46 -28.83 15.63
C HIS A 3 -1.24 -29.21 16.50
N LEU A 4 -0.41 -30.17 16.06
CA LEU A 4 0.74 -30.64 16.84
C LEU A 4 1.87 -29.60 16.86
N ILE A 5 2.17 -28.97 15.72
CA ILE A 5 3.20 -27.90 15.64
C ILE A 5 2.76 -26.70 16.47
N SER A 6 1.56 -26.17 16.24
CA SER A 6 1.06 -25.00 16.97
C SER A 6 0.97 -25.25 18.48
N SER A 7 0.56 -26.45 18.92
CA SER A 7 0.57 -26.79 20.36
C SER A 7 1.99 -26.82 20.95
N TYR A 8 2.99 -27.24 20.18
CA TYR A 8 4.38 -27.18 20.60
C TYR A 8 4.87 -25.72 20.69
N VAL A 9 4.66 -24.93 19.63
CA VAL A 9 5.06 -23.52 19.57
C VAL A 9 4.37 -22.72 20.67
N GLY A 10 3.08 -22.96 20.94
CA GLY A 10 2.32 -22.31 22.00
C GLY A 10 2.92 -22.55 23.38
N ARG A 11 3.37 -23.78 23.68
CA ARG A 11 4.08 -24.08 24.94
C ARG A 11 5.43 -23.37 25.04
N VAL A 12 6.17 -23.28 23.94
CA VAL A 12 7.45 -22.54 23.90
C VAL A 12 7.22 -21.05 24.11
N ALA A 13 6.24 -20.45 23.43
CA ALA A 13 5.88 -19.05 23.57
C ALA A 13 5.42 -18.71 25.00
N ALA A 14 4.58 -19.57 25.62
CA ALA A 14 4.13 -19.40 26.98
C ALA A 14 5.29 -19.45 27.99
N ALA A 15 6.22 -20.39 27.84
CA ALA A 15 7.42 -20.47 28.68
C ALA A 15 8.31 -19.23 28.51
N GLY A 16 8.52 -18.76 27.29
CA GLY A 16 9.28 -17.53 27.01
C GLY A 16 8.66 -16.29 27.65
N LYS A 17 7.34 -16.10 27.49
CA LYS A 17 6.62 -14.96 28.10
C LYS A 17 6.61 -14.99 29.62
N ALA A 18 6.66 -16.16 30.25
CA ALA A 18 6.75 -16.29 31.70
C ALA A 18 8.06 -15.74 32.27
N GLU A 19 9.16 -15.84 31.51
CA GLU A 19 10.47 -15.30 31.89
C GLU A 19 10.61 -13.82 31.50
N TYR A 20 10.22 -13.46 30.26
CA TYR A 20 10.30 -12.08 29.78
C TYR A 20 9.20 -11.77 28.76
N PRO A 21 8.17 -10.96 29.12
CA PRO A 21 6.96 -10.80 28.32
C PRO A 21 7.12 -9.76 27.19
N ILE A 22 8.05 -10.01 26.27
CA ILE A 22 8.15 -9.24 25.01
C ILE A 22 7.14 -9.76 23.97
N PRO A 23 6.80 -8.95 22.94
CA PRO A 23 6.02 -9.42 21.82
C PRO A 23 6.67 -10.63 21.14
N LEU A 24 5.89 -11.68 20.90
CA LEU A 24 6.31 -12.90 20.22
C LEU A 24 5.44 -13.14 18.99
N TYR A 25 6.04 -13.62 17.91
CA TYR A 25 5.34 -14.02 16.71
C TYR A 25 5.97 -15.27 16.10
N THR A 26 5.28 -15.86 15.13
CA THR A 26 5.85 -16.86 14.22
C THR A 26 5.65 -16.40 12.78
N ASN A 27 6.66 -16.63 11.95
CA ASN A 27 6.55 -16.44 10.51
C ASN A 27 5.92 -17.66 9.83
N THR A 28 5.51 -17.48 8.58
CA THR A 28 4.80 -18.49 7.79
C THR A 28 5.34 -18.52 6.37
N TRP A 29 5.96 -19.64 6.02
CA TRP A 29 6.12 -20.00 4.62
C TRP A 29 4.76 -20.41 4.05
N LEU A 30 4.19 -19.53 3.24
CA LEU A 30 2.88 -19.70 2.62
C LEU A 30 2.84 -20.86 1.61
N ASN A 31 1.69 -21.53 1.53
CA ASN A 31 1.37 -22.46 0.44
C ASN A 31 0.94 -21.73 -0.83
N ILE A 32 1.00 -22.38 -2.00
CA ILE A 32 0.47 -21.85 -3.26
C ILE A 32 -0.57 -22.84 -3.78
N GLU A 33 -1.85 -22.52 -3.71
CA GLU A 33 -2.93 -23.45 -4.05
C GLU A 33 -3.12 -23.62 -5.56
N GLY A 34 -2.50 -22.77 -6.39
CA GLY A 34 -2.42 -22.94 -7.84
C GLY A 34 -1.51 -21.93 -8.55
N GLN A 35 -1.19 -22.20 -9.82
CA GLN A 35 -0.38 -21.27 -10.65
C GLN A 35 -1.01 -19.88 -10.78
N SER A 36 -2.33 -19.75 -10.62
CA SER A 36 -3.04 -18.48 -10.67
C SER A 36 -2.74 -17.56 -9.48
N GLU A 37 -2.29 -18.11 -8.35
CA GLU A 37 -1.94 -17.36 -7.12
C GLU A 37 -0.50 -16.86 -7.11
N LEU A 38 0.32 -17.31 -8.06
CA LEU A 38 1.65 -16.77 -8.29
C LEU A 38 1.54 -15.39 -8.94
N ASP A 39 1.89 -14.36 -8.18
CA ASP A 39 2.21 -13.03 -8.70
C ASP A 39 3.71 -12.91 -8.99
N PHE A 40 4.22 -13.85 -9.80
CA PHE A 40 5.62 -13.89 -10.25
C PHE A 40 5.68 -14.01 -11.78
N GLY A 41 6.18 -12.97 -12.46
CA GLY A 41 6.25 -12.93 -13.93
C GLY A 41 7.30 -13.87 -14.57
N GLY A 42 8.11 -14.58 -13.78
CA GLY A 42 9.30 -15.29 -14.26
C GLY A 42 9.19 -16.81 -14.46
N GLY A 43 7.98 -17.40 -14.46
CA GLY A 43 7.80 -18.83 -14.78
C GLY A 43 8.49 -19.82 -13.83
N ALA A 44 8.82 -19.41 -12.59
CA ALA A 44 9.42 -20.30 -11.61
C ALA A 44 8.45 -21.45 -11.22
N PRO A 45 8.95 -22.67 -10.97
CA PRO A 45 8.10 -23.79 -10.54
C PRO A 45 7.36 -23.48 -9.24
N VAL A 46 6.06 -23.82 -9.19
CA VAL A 46 5.16 -23.63 -8.02
C VAL A 46 5.78 -24.16 -6.71
N VAL A 47 6.58 -25.23 -6.79
CA VAL A 47 7.31 -25.80 -5.63
C VAL A 47 8.28 -24.82 -4.95
N VAL A 48 8.87 -23.88 -5.70
CA VAL A 48 9.83 -22.91 -5.13
C VAL A 48 9.13 -21.90 -4.21
N GLY A 49 7.86 -21.60 -4.46
CA GLY A 49 7.07 -20.72 -3.62
C GLY A 49 6.22 -21.45 -2.57
N GLY A 50 6.41 -22.76 -2.38
CA GLY A 50 5.66 -23.58 -1.43
C GLY A 50 4.97 -24.76 -2.11
N GLY A 51 4.24 -24.54 -3.20
CA GLY A 51 3.47 -25.62 -3.83
C GLY A 51 2.08 -25.83 -3.21
N ASP A 52 1.26 -26.65 -3.87
CA ASP A 52 -0.17 -26.80 -3.60
C ASP A 52 -0.50 -27.91 -2.59
N LYS A 53 0.30 -28.98 -2.58
CA LYS A 53 0.05 -30.14 -1.72
C LYS A 53 0.80 -30.05 -0.40
N PRO A 54 0.16 -30.39 0.73
CA PRO A 54 0.83 -30.55 2.01
C PRO A 54 2.03 -31.52 1.88
N GLY A 55 3.21 -31.08 2.33
CA GLY A 55 4.46 -31.84 2.19
C GLY A 55 5.28 -31.47 0.95
N ILE A 56 4.70 -30.73 0.00
CA ILE A 56 5.45 -29.92 -0.97
C ILE A 56 5.76 -28.56 -0.33
N TYR A 57 4.75 -27.89 0.23
CA TYR A 57 4.96 -26.77 1.16
C TYR A 57 5.18 -27.32 2.57
N PRO A 58 5.85 -26.57 3.48
CA PRO A 58 6.07 -27.00 4.86
C PRO A 58 4.75 -27.10 5.63
N SER A 59 4.10 -28.26 5.50
CA SER A 59 2.78 -28.51 6.04
C SER A 59 2.76 -28.37 7.56
N GLY A 60 1.77 -27.62 8.04
CA GLY A 60 1.54 -27.39 9.46
C GLY A 60 1.93 -26.00 9.95
N GLY A 61 2.59 -25.18 9.13
CA GLY A 61 2.76 -23.74 9.39
C GLY A 61 1.42 -22.96 9.42
N PRO A 62 1.41 -21.69 9.87
CA PRO A 62 0.20 -20.88 10.00
C PRO A 62 -0.35 -20.34 8.66
N CYS A 63 -0.52 -21.21 7.66
CA CYS A 63 -1.12 -20.83 6.38
C CYS A 63 -2.59 -20.37 6.57
N PRO A 64 -3.15 -19.54 5.66
CA PRO A 64 -4.49 -18.96 5.80
C PRO A 64 -5.59 -19.96 6.19
N HIS A 65 -5.62 -21.14 5.56
CA HIS A 65 -6.63 -22.17 5.77
C HIS A 65 -6.52 -22.94 7.10
N VAL A 66 -5.53 -22.65 7.95
CA VAL A 66 -5.36 -23.23 9.30
C VAL A 66 -5.08 -22.19 10.40
N LEU A 67 -5.30 -20.90 10.12
CA LEU A 67 -5.05 -19.82 11.10
C LEU A 67 -5.88 -19.98 12.38
N ASP A 68 -7.09 -20.55 12.28
CA ASP A 68 -7.98 -20.83 13.42
C ASP A 68 -7.36 -21.81 14.43
N ILE A 69 -6.77 -22.91 13.93
CA ILE A 69 -6.08 -23.92 14.74
C ILE A 69 -4.86 -23.28 15.42
N TRP A 70 -4.11 -22.46 14.70
CA TRP A 70 -2.94 -21.77 15.25
C TRP A 70 -3.35 -20.80 16.36
N ARG A 71 -4.32 -19.93 16.12
CA ARG A 71 -4.86 -18.99 17.12
C ARG A 71 -5.33 -19.71 18.38
N PHE A 72 -6.03 -20.82 18.23
CA PHE A 72 -6.49 -21.63 19.36
C PHE A 72 -5.33 -22.18 20.21
N ASN A 73 -4.28 -22.68 19.56
CA ASN A 73 -3.16 -23.34 20.23
C ASN A 73 -2.03 -22.40 20.69
N THR A 74 -1.99 -21.16 20.21
CA THR A 74 -0.91 -20.20 20.50
C THR A 74 -1.40 -18.90 21.15
N PRO A 75 -2.14 -18.93 22.28
CA PRO A 75 -2.62 -17.71 22.93
C PRO A 75 -1.51 -16.80 23.47
N SER A 76 -0.28 -17.31 23.58
CA SER A 76 0.90 -16.54 23.99
C SER A 76 1.67 -15.91 22.83
N LEU A 77 1.30 -16.18 21.57
CA LEU A 77 1.80 -15.39 20.43
C LEU A 77 0.92 -14.17 20.22
N ASP A 78 1.53 -13.02 19.94
CA ASP A 78 0.82 -11.76 19.71
C ASP A 78 0.34 -11.62 18.26
N LEU A 79 1.02 -12.27 17.32
CA LEU A 79 0.62 -12.27 15.91
C LEU A 79 1.15 -13.50 15.16
N LEU A 80 0.45 -13.84 14.06
CA LEU A 80 0.88 -14.77 13.03
C LEU A 80 1.26 -13.96 11.79
N ALA A 81 2.42 -14.24 11.22
CA ALA A 81 3.03 -13.37 10.21
C ALA A 81 3.33 -14.13 8.90
N PRO A 82 3.01 -13.58 7.71
CA PRO A 82 3.34 -14.20 6.43
C PRO A 82 4.71 -13.79 5.88
N ASP A 83 5.44 -14.75 5.33
CA ASP A 83 6.60 -14.49 4.45
C ASP A 83 6.10 -14.29 3.02
N LEU A 84 6.05 -13.03 2.57
CA LEU A 84 5.26 -12.63 1.41
C LEU A 84 6.13 -12.31 0.19
N TYR A 85 6.48 -13.35 -0.57
CA TYR A 85 7.36 -13.26 -1.74
C TYR A 85 6.67 -13.37 -3.09
N PHE A 86 5.67 -14.25 -3.20
CA PHE A 86 5.15 -14.69 -4.51
C PHE A 86 3.64 -14.56 -4.66
N HIS A 87 2.93 -14.33 -3.57
CA HIS A 87 1.48 -14.35 -3.52
C HIS A 87 0.90 -13.00 -3.90
N ASP A 88 -0.38 -12.99 -4.26
CA ASP A 88 -1.14 -11.74 -4.35
C ASP A 88 -1.10 -11.01 -3.01
N TYR A 89 -0.46 -9.84 -3.03
CA TYR A 89 -0.05 -9.16 -1.82
C TYR A 89 -1.25 -8.67 -1.01
N GLU A 90 -2.28 -8.16 -1.69
CA GLU A 90 -3.53 -7.69 -1.07
C GLU A 90 -4.30 -8.84 -0.42
N THR A 91 -4.43 -9.95 -1.13
CA THR A 91 -5.13 -11.14 -0.61
C THR A 91 -4.46 -11.67 0.66
N VAL A 92 -3.13 -11.74 0.70
CA VAL A 92 -2.42 -12.15 1.91
C VAL A 92 -2.61 -11.13 3.03
N CYS A 93 -2.48 -9.82 2.76
CA CYS A 93 -2.72 -8.79 3.77
C CYS A 93 -4.13 -8.92 4.38
N ARG A 94 -5.16 -9.16 3.54
CA ARG A 94 -6.53 -9.42 3.99
C ARG A 94 -6.61 -10.67 4.87
N ASN A 95 -6.11 -11.81 4.40
CA ASN A 95 -6.16 -13.08 5.14
C ASN A 95 -5.50 -12.97 6.53
N TYR A 96 -4.40 -12.23 6.65
CA TYR A 96 -3.66 -12.07 7.91
C TYR A 96 -4.12 -10.89 8.76
N THR A 97 -5.05 -10.05 8.30
CA THR A 97 -5.73 -9.06 9.14
C THR A 97 -7.10 -9.53 9.64
N GLU A 98 -7.64 -10.60 9.04
CA GLU A 98 -8.89 -11.20 9.48
C GLU A 98 -8.86 -11.59 10.96
N GLN A 99 -10.01 -11.42 11.62
CA GLN A 99 -10.21 -11.74 13.05
C GLN A 99 -9.24 -11.01 13.99
N GLY A 100 -8.78 -9.81 13.59
CA GLY A 100 -8.03 -8.90 14.48
C GLY A 100 -6.56 -9.26 14.69
N ASN A 101 -5.97 -10.11 13.83
CA ASN A 101 -4.53 -10.36 13.87
C ASN A 101 -3.77 -9.11 13.39
N THR A 102 -2.81 -8.64 14.19
CA THR A 102 -1.93 -7.54 13.81
C THR A 102 -1.06 -7.98 12.64
N LEU A 103 -1.18 -7.30 11.49
CA LEU A 103 -0.40 -7.62 10.30
C LEU A 103 1.06 -7.21 10.52
N PHE A 104 1.98 -8.15 10.33
CA PHE A 104 3.41 -7.91 10.24
C PHE A 104 3.97 -8.80 9.12
N ILE A 105 4.74 -8.22 8.20
CA ILE A 105 5.33 -8.93 7.06
C ILE A 105 6.84 -9.05 7.34
N PRO A 106 7.30 -10.09 8.04
CA PRO A 106 8.69 -10.26 8.48
C PRO A 106 9.65 -10.49 7.32
N GLU A 107 9.13 -11.02 6.21
CA GLU A 107 9.90 -11.27 5.00
C GLU A 107 9.09 -10.89 3.76
N GLN A 108 9.75 -10.19 2.84
CA GLN A 108 9.24 -9.94 1.49
C GLN A 108 10.40 -9.66 0.53
N ARG A 109 10.08 -9.48 -0.75
CA ARG A 109 11.06 -9.07 -1.76
C ARG A 109 11.68 -7.70 -1.44
N ARG A 110 12.96 -7.57 -1.75
CA ARG A 110 13.77 -6.34 -1.62
C ARG A 110 13.90 -5.49 -2.89
N ASP A 111 13.29 -5.94 -3.98
CA ASP A 111 13.34 -5.24 -5.26
C ASP A 111 12.19 -4.23 -5.39
N GLU A 112 12.16 -3.53 -6.53
CA GLU A 112 11.14 -2.52 -6.87
C GLU A 112 9.70 -3.04 -6.69
N TYR A 113 9.48 -4.31 -7.04
CA TYR A 113 8.18 -4.96 -6.90
C TYR A 113 7.75 -5.05 -5.43
N GLY A 114 8.65 -5.46 -4.53
CA GLY A 114 8.39 -5.50 -3.09
C GLY A 114 8.31 -4.10 -2.46
N ALA A 115 9.13 -3.17 -2.94
CA ALA A 115 9.17 -1.78 -2.49
C ALA A 115 7.82 -1.08 -2.64
N ARG A 116 7.13 -1.27 -3.77
CA ARG A 116 5.82 -0.68 -4.03
C ARG A 116 4.70 -1.22 -3.13
N ARG A 117 4.78 -2.48 -2.77
CA ARG A 117 3.70 -3.18 -2.03
C ARG A 117 3.58 -2.76 -0.57
N ILE A 118 4.66 -2.23 0.01
CA ILE A 118 4.65 -1.78 1.41
C ILE A 118 3.56 -0.71 1.63
N TRP A 119 3.33 0.16 0.64
CA TRP A 119 2.32 1.22 0.73
C TRP A 119 0.93 0.66 1.02
N LEU A 120 0.53 -0.41 0.33
CA LEU A 120 -0.73 -1.09 0.58
C LEU A 120 -0.77 -1.69 2.00
N SER A 121 0.30 -2.40 2.41
CA SER A 121 0.34 -3.02 3.75
C SER A 121 0.18 -2.00 4.87
N TYR A 122 0.90 -0.87 4.81
CA TYR A 122 0.86 0.16 5.85
C TYR A 122 -0.45 0.96 5.80
N ALA A 123 -0.77 1.54 4.64
CA ALA A 123 -1.85 2.52 4.57
C ALA A 123 -3.25 1.90 4.46
N THR A 124 -3.40 0.72 3.86
CA THR A 124 -4.72 0.06 3.76
C THR A 124 -4.94 -0.95 4.88
N TYR A 125 -3.94 -1.77 5.19
CA TYR A 125 -4.07 -2.88 6.15
C TYR A 125 -3.50 -2.60 7.53
N GLY A 126 -2.90 -1.42 7.75
CA GLY A 126 -2.39 -1.02 9.06
C GLY A 126 -1.25 -1.93 9.56
N ALA A 127 -0.40 -2.43 8.65
CA ALA A 127 0.71 -3.28 9.02
C ALA A 127 1.61 -2.61 10.07
N LEU A 128 1.98 -3.37 11.09
CA LEU A 128 2.98 -3.00 12.08
C LEU A 128 4.35 -2.79 11.42
N GLY A 129 4.65 -3.58 10.39
CA GLY A 129 5.89 -3.49 9.64
C GLY A 129 5.90 -4.37 8.39
N ALA A 130 6.71 -3.98 7.42
CA ALA A 130 7.13 -4.82 6.31
C ALA A 130 8.67 -4.85 6.26
N SER A 131 9.26 -6.04 6.19
CA SER A 131 10.70 -6.26 6.34
C SER A 131 11.22 -6.98 5.09
N PRO A 132 11.78 -6.24 4.12
CA PRO A 132 12.42 -6.85 2.96
C PRO A 132 13.62 -7.69 3.35
N PHE A 133 13.67 -8.92 2.83
CA PHE A 133 14.70 -9.88 3.20
C PHE A 133 16.02 -9.63 2.46
N GLY A 134 17.14 -9.78 3.18
CA GLY A 134 18.49 -9.71 2.60
C GLY A 134 18.91 -8.31 2.16
N ILE A 135 18.59 -7.26 2.92
CA ILE A 135 18.94 -5.86 2.59
C ILE A 135 20.42 -5.50 2.79
N ASP A 136 21.29 -6.47 3.09
CA ASP A 136 22.75 -6.28 3.11
C ASP A 136 23.32 -5.88 1.74
N THR A 137 22.54 -6.05 0.66
CA THR A 137 22.84 -5.57 -0.70
C THR A 137 21.59 -5.05 -1.41
N GLY A 138 21.75 -4.06 -2.29
CA GLY A 138 20.66 -3.54 -3.13
C GLY A 138 19.56 -2.77 -2.39
N SER A 139 19.90 -2.15 -1.26
CA SER A 139 18.94 -1.48 -0.36
C SER A 139 18.44 -0.12 -0.84
N ASP A 140 19.03 0.47 -1.89
CA ASP A 140 18.70 1.83 -2.35
C ASP A 140 17.23 1.99 -2.74
N VAL A 141 16.68 0.99 -3.44
CA VAL A 141 15.30 0.96 -3.92
C VAL A 141 14.32 1.01 -2.75
N ILE A 142 14.49 0.11 -1.78
CA ILE A 142 13.66 0.05 -0.57
C ILE A 142 13.87 1.30 0.29
N GLY A 143 15.12 1.72 0.47
CA GLY A 143 15.49 2.86 1.31
C GLY A 143 14.81 4.14 0.88
N ARG A 144 14.59 4.32 -0.42
CA ARG A 144 13.84 5.46 -0.95
C ARG A 144 12.38 5.51 -0.49
N GLU A 145 11.67 4.40 -0.57
CA GLU A 145 10.26 4.31 -0.18
C GLU A 145 10.10 4.47 1.34
N PHE A 146 10.97 3.81 2.11
CA PHE A 146 10.99 3.96 3.57
C PHE A 146 11.39 5.37 4.03
N LYS A 147 12.26 6.06 3.29
CA LYS A 147 12.57 7.47 3.56
C LYS A 147 11.33 8.34 3.41
N LEU A 148 10.56 8.16 2.34
CA LEU A 148 9.35 8.93 2.08
C LEU A 148 8.24 8.62 3.11
N LEU A 149 8.06 7.35 3.48
CA LEU A 149 7.19 6.94 4.58
C LEU A 149 7.62 7.59 5.90
N ASN A 150 8.90 7.57 6.24
CA ASN A 150 9.40 8.16 7.49
C ASN A 150 9.22 9.68 7.53
N GLN A 151 9.35 10.39 6.40
CA GLN A 151 9.07 11.82 6.32
C GLN A 151 7.60 12.13 6.65
N THR A 152 6.67 11.26 6.27
CA THR A 152 5.23 11.51 6.41
C THR A 152 4.58 10.71 7.54
N LYS A 153 5.38 10.02 8.36
CA LYS A 153 4.89 9.04 9.35
C LYS A 153 3.94 9.62 10.38
N GLN A 154 4.12 10.88 10.80
CA GLN A 154 3.26 11.48 11.83
C GLN A 154 1.82 11.58 11.32
N TYR A 155 1.65 12.12 10.11
CA TYR A 155 0.34 12.21 9.44
C TYR A 155 -0.27 10.84 9.18
N PHE A 156 0.56 9.86 8.79
CA PHE A 156 0.09 8.48 8.62
C PHE A 156 -0.39 7.88 9.95
N LEU A 157 0.38 8.00 11.02
CA LEU A 157 0.07 7.42 12.34
C LEU A 157 -1.11 8.11 13.03
N ASP A 158 -1.29 9.41 12.82
CA ASP A 158 -2.41 10.17 13.37
C ASP A 158 -3.73 9.90 12.63
N ALA A 159 -3.67 9.45 11.37
CA ALA A 159 -4.86 9.13 10.59
C ALA A 159 -5.49 7.80 11.03
N ALA A 160 -6.82 7.78 11.17
CA ALA A 160 -7.56 6.55 11.42
C ALA A 160 -7.51 5.62 10.19
N PRO A 161 -7.65 4.29 10.34
CA PRO A 161 -7.67 3.36 9.20
C PRO A 161 -8.69 3.72 8.11
N GLU A 162 -9.83 4.30 8.48
CA GLU A 162 -10.87 4.81 7.58
C GLU A 162 -10.41 6.00 6.71
N ASP A 163 -9.43 6.77 7.20
CA ASP A 163 -8.95 8.03 6.62
C ASP A 163 -7.70 7.86 5.75
N ARG A 164 -7.29 6.63 5.46
CA ARG A 164 -6.10 6.37 4.64
C ARG A 164 -6.24 5.12 3.79
N PHE A 165 -5.59 5.12 2.63
CA PHE A 165 -5.35 3.90 1.87
C PHE A 165 -4.06 4.00 1.07
N GLY A 166 -3.41 2.85 0.90
CA GLY A 166 -2.26 2.67 0.04
C GLY A 166 -2.64 1.97 -1.25
N PHE A 167 -1.79 2.12 -2.26
CA PHE A 167 -1.99 1.55 -3.58
C PHE A 167 -0.64 1.31 -4.28
N PHE A 168 -0.67 0.49 -5.31
CA PHE A 168 0.46 0.27 -6.21
C PHE A 168 0.01 -0.08 -7.63
N PHE A 169 0.94 0.12 -8.57
CA PHE A 169 0.86 -0.19 -9.98
C PHE A 169 2.20 -0.80 -10.42
N ASP A 170 2.17 -1.97 -11.05
CA ASP A 170 3.38 -2.65 -11.53
C ASP A 170 3.83 -2.15 -12.91
N GLU A 171 4.91 -2.69 -13.47
CA GLU A 171 5.55 -2.19 -14.70
C GLU A 171 4.66 -2.27 -15.93
N GLU A 172 3.73 -3.23 -15.97
CA GLU A 172 2.77 -3.39 -17.07
C GLU A 172 1.34 -3.48 -16.52
N PRO A 173 0.36 -2.89 -17.21
CA PRO A 173 -1.04 -3.13 -16.92
C PRO A 173 -1.35 -4.63 -17.07
N SER A 174 -2.24 -5.15 -16.23
CA SER A 174 -2.60 -6.56 -16.21
C SER A 174 -4.05 -6.69 -15.82
N GLU A 175 -4.80 -7.57 -16.50
CA GLU A 175 -6.19 -7.88 -16.14
C GLU A 175 -6.35 -8.41 -14.70
N LYS A 176 -5.28 -8.94 -14.11
CA LYS A 176 -5.29 -9.47 -12.73
C LYS A 176 -5.15 -8.39 -11.66
N LYS A 177 -4.74 -7.17 -12.02
CA LYS A 177 -4.40 -6.11 -11.06
C LYS A 177 -5.26 -4.87 -11.30
N PRO A 178 -5.65 -4.15 -10.24
CA PRO A 178 -6.41 -2.92 -10.40
C PRO A 178 -5.58 -1.87 -11.16
N GLU A 179 -6.12 -1.38 -12.27
CA GLU A 179 -5.60 -0.20 -12.99
C GLU A 179 -6.08 1.11 -12.35
N GLN A 180 -7.02 0.99 -11.41
CA GLN A 180 -7.60 2.11 -10.68
C GLN A 180 -7.84 1.68 -9.22
N TRP A 181 -7.38 2.51 -8.28
CA TRP A 181 -7.71 2.40 -6.87
C TRP A 181 -8.70 3.49 -6.50
N THR A 182 -9.64 3.22 -5.60
CA THR A 182 -10.71 4.16 -5.29
C THR A 182 -11.15 4.04 -3.86
N ARG A 183 -11.36 5.18 -3.21
CA ARG A 183 -11.93 5.25 -1.86
C ARG A 183 -12.78 6.50 -1.70
N THR A 184 -13.85 6.37 -0.92
CA THR A 184 -14.73 7.48 -0.57
C THR A 184 -14.48 7.91 0.86
N PHE A 185 -14.26 9.21 1.06
CA PHE A 185 -14.07 9.89 2.33
C PHE A 185 -15.19 10.92 2.51
N GLY A 186 -16.22 10.54 3.26
CA GLY A 186 -17.44 11.35 3.38
C GLY A 186 -18.05 11.66 2.01
N ASP A 187 -18.09 12.94 1.66
CA ASP A 187 -18.68 13.45 0.41
C ASP A 187 -17.71 13.48 -0.78
N ILE A 188 -16.45 13.04 -0.61
CA ILE A 188 -15.43 13.07 -1.66
C ILE A 188 -14.99 11.64 -2.00
N LYS A 189 -15.08 11.29 -3.28
CA LYS A 189 -14.53 10.06 -3.86
C LYS A 189 -13.17 10.37 -4.48
N VAL A 190 -12.12 9.74 -3.96
CA VAL A 190 -10.76 9.81 -4.49
C VAL A 190 -10.54 8.61 -5.40
N ILE A 191 -10.09 8.90 -6.63
CA ILE A 191 -9.77 7.92 -7.66
C ILE A 191 -8.30 8.08 -8.01
N VAL A 192 -7.53 7.02 -7.87
CA VAL A 192 -6.08 6.99 -8.16
C VAL A 192 -5.84 6.07 -9.35
N GLU A 193 -5.13 6.59 -10.34
CA GLU A 193 -4.77 5.87 -11.57
C GLU A 193 -3.28 6.11 -11.86
N ARG A 194 -2.72 5.36 -12.81
CA ARG A 194 -1.36 5.61 -13.30
C ARG A 194 -1.26 6.99 -13.91
N CYS A 195 -0.15 7.66 -13.65
CA CYS A 195 0.12 8.97 -14.24
C CYS A 195 0.10 8.86 -15.78
N PHE A 196 -0.67 9.73 -16.45
CA PHE A 196 -0.80 9.70 -17.90
C PHE A 196 0.51 10.03 -18.60
N VAL A 197 0.95 9.19 -19.54
CA VAL A 197 2.10 9.46 -20.42
C VAL A 197 1.78 9.08 -21.86
N PHE A 198 2.52 9.63 -22.82
CA PHE A 198 2.37 9.28 -24.24
C PHE A 198 3.12 7.99 -24.64
N GLY A 199 4.17 7.63 -23.89
CA GLY A 199 4.92 6.39 -24.06
C GLY A 199 4.37 5.26 -23.20
N LYS A 200 5.25 4.43 -22.66
CA LYS A 200 4.87 3.31 -21.78
C LYS A 200 4.52 3.81 -20.37
N PRO A 201 3.33 3.51 -19.84
CA PRO A 201 2.99 3.81 -18.45
C PRO A 201 4.00 3.16 -17.49
N GLY A 202 4.55 3.97 -16.58
CA GLY A 202 5.46 3.50 -15.55
C GLY A 202 4.75 2.82 -14.37
N PRO A 203 5.52 2.14 -13.50
CA PRO A 203 5.00 1.68 -12.22
C PRO A 203 4.71 2.88 -11.30
N GLY A 204 3.92 2.68 -10.25
CA GLY A 204 3.60 3.72 -9.29
C GLY A 204 3.17 3.14 -7.96
N ALA A 205 3.35 3.89 -6.88
CA ALA A 205 2.89 3.49 -5.56
C ALA A 205 2.82 4.70 -4.63
N GLY A 206 2.01 4.57 -3.60
CA GLY A 206 1.82 5.64 -2.64
C GLY A 206 0.66 5.40 -1.70
N MET A 207 0.33 6.44 -0.95
CA MET A 207 -0.83 6.50 -0.09
C MET A 207 -1.54 7.84 -0.21
N ILE A 208 -2.84 7.81 0.06
CA ILE A 208 -3.67 8.98 0.29
C ILE A 208 -4.06 8.98 1.76
N ILE A 209 -3.90 10.14 2.42
CA ILE A 209 -4.36 10.37 3.79
C ILE A 209 -5.35 11.53 3.78
N HIS A 210 -6.53 11.33 4.34
CA HIS A 210 -7.52 12.37 4.59
C HIS A 210 -7.13 13.10 5.89
N LEU A 211 -6.84 14.39 5.79
CA LEU A 211 -6.41 15.24 6.91
C LEU A 211 -7.61 15.87 7.65
N GLY A 212 -8.83 15.43 7.34
CA GLY A 212 -10.08 16.06 7.76
C GLY A 212 -10.57 17.14 6.78
N ASN A 213 -11.84 17.51 6.94
CA ASN A 213 -12.55 18.42 6.03
C ASN A 213 -12.44 17.94 4.57
N SER A 214 -11.98 18.80 3.66
CA SER A 214 -11.75 18.44 2.27
C SER A 214 -10.25 18.35 1.91
N LYS A 215 -9.37 18.16 2.91
CA LYS A 215 -7.91 18.15 2.71
C LYS A 215 -7.34 16.74 2.65
N PHE A 216 -6.46 16.51 1.70
CA PHE A 216 -5.84 15.22 1.44
C PHE A 216 -4.33 15.37 1.26
N LEU A 217 -3.55 14.52 1.92
CA LEU A 217 -2.12 14.36 1.69
C LEU A 217 -1.88 13.19 0.74
N LEU A 218 -1.20 13.48 -0.37
CA LEU A 218 -0.79 12.51 -1.38
C LEU A 218 0.70 12.27 -1.20
N VAL A 219 1.08 11.01 -1.02
CA VAL A 219 2.48 10.63 -0.82
C VAL A 219 2.82 9.48 -1.77
N GLY A 220 3.85 9.65 -2.60
CA GLY A 220 4.29 8.61 -3.53
C GLY A 220 4.55 9.12 -4.95
N ARG A 221 4.67 8.18 -5.90
CA ARG A 221 5.12 8.45 -7.28
C ARG A 221 4.39 7.59 -8.30
N GLY A 222 4.39 8.04 -9.56
CA GLY A 222 3.87 7.29 -10.71
C GLY A 222 2.35 7.22 -10.78
N PHE A 223 1.63 8.15 -10.15
CA PHE A 223 0.17 8.17 -10.14
C PHE A 223 -0.38 9.58 -10.36
N HIS A 224 -1.68 9.67 -10.65
CA HIS A 224 -2.44 10.89 -10.47
C HIS A 224 -3.71 10.60 -9.67
N ALA A 225 -4.19 11.60 -8.94
CA ALA A 225 -5.40 11.48 -8.12
C ALA A 225 -6.48 12.45 -8.60
N ARG A 226 -7.69 11.93 -8.78
CA ARG A 226 -8.89 12.67 -9.15
C ARG A 226 -9.86 12.71 -7.98
N PHE A 227 -10.47 13.87 -7.75
CA PHE A 227 -11.40 14.10 -6.66
C PHE A 227 -12.79 14.36 -7.26
N LYS A 228 -13.74 13.48 -6.97
CA LYS A 228 -15.13 13.61 -7.41
C LYS A 228 -16.05 13.76 -6.21
N ALA A 229 -17.14 14.50 -6.39
CA ALA A 229 -18.21 14.48 -5.41
C ALA A 229 -18.84 13.07 -5.34
N ALA A 230 -19.06 12.57 -4.13
CA ALA A 230 -19.77 11.32 -3.87
C ALA A 230 -21.28 11.54 -3.63
N ARG A 231 -21.69 12.81 -3.46
CA ARG A 231 -23.09 13.17 -3.28
C ARG A 231 -23.87 13.10 -4.59
N LYS A 232 -25.19 12.83 -4.48
CA LYS A 232 -26.09 12.72 -5.63
C LYS A 232 -26.56 14.07 -6.19
N ASP A 233 -26.57 15.10 -5.35
CA ASP A 233 -26.99 16.47 -5.67
C ASP A 233 -25.83 17.34 -6.15
N ALA A 234 -24.58 16.88 -6.02
CA ALA A 234 -23.43 17.62 -6.50
C ALA A 234 -23.39 17.64 -8.04
N THR A 235 -23.28 18.84 -8.61
CA THR A 235 -23.11 19.07 -10.04
C THR A 235 -21.64 18.94 -10.44
N PHE A 236 -20.74 19.47 -9.61
CA PHE A 236 -19.30 19.47 -9.89
C PHE A 236 -18.50 19.08 -8.65
N GLY A 237 -17.32 18.51 -8.88
CA GLY A 237 -16.30 18.32 -7.87
C GLY A 237 -14.92 18.23 -8.50
N GLY A 238 -13.90 18.66 -7.77
CA GLY A 238 -12.54 18.71 -8.27
C GLY A 238 -11.57 19.22 -7.21
N ILE A 239 -10.44 19.75 -7.69
CA ILE A 239 -9.38 20.31 -6.86
C ILE A 239 -9.58 21.83 -6.78
N LEU A 240 -9.74 22.34 -5.55
CA LEU A 240 -9.80 23.77 -5.26
C LEU A 240 -8.39 24.34 -5.14
N TRP A 241 -7.52 23.60 -4.45
CA TRP A 241 -6.16 24.02 -4.17
C TRP A 241 -5.21 22.82 -4.19
N GLY A 242 -4.03 23.00 -4.80
CA GLY A 242 -2.98 21.99 -4.85
C GLY A 242 -1.65 22.60 -4.44
N GLU A 243 -0.93 21.94 -3.52
CA GLU A 243 0.35 22.41 -3.01
C GLU A 243 1.38 21.29 -3.02
N GLU A 244 2.56 21.58 -3.52
CA GLU A 244 3.71 20.73 -3.27
C GLU A 244 4.24 21.02 -1.86
N LYS A 245 4.44 19.95 -1.10
CA LYS A 245 4.92 20.03 0.28
C LYS A 245 6.32 19.47 0.41
N GLU A 246 7.07 19.98 1.37
CA GLU A 246 8.22 19.29 1.95
C GLU A 246 8.04 19.13 3.44
N VAL A 247 8.79 18.21 4.03
CA VAL A 247 8.78 17.99 5.48
C VAL A 247 10.05 18.59 6.06
N ASP A 248 9.89 19.50 7.02
CA ASP A 248 11.01 20.12 7.72
C ASP A 248 11.70 19.15 8.70
N GLU A 249 12.79 19.59 9.33
CA GLU A 249 13.56 18.79 10.29
C GLU A 249 12.75 18.34 11.51
N ASN A 250 11.64 19.04 11.82
CA ASN A 250 10.75 18.74 12.94
C ASN A 250 9.58 17.84 12.54
N GLY A 251 9.44 17.50 11.25
CA GLY A 251 8.33 16.68 10.75
C GLY A 251 7.10 17.47 10.30
N ASN A 252 7.16 18.81 10.21
CA ASN A 252 6.01 19.60 9.77
C ASN A 252 5.99 19.78 8.25
N LEU A 253 4.79 19.77 7.67
CA LEU A 253 4.57 20.10 6.25
C LEU A 253 4.76 21.59 5.99
N GLN A 254 5.66 21.92 5.07
CA GLN A 254 5.90 23.26 4.56
C GLN A 254 5.49 23.32 3.08
N THR A 255 4.78 24.39 2.69
CA THR A 255 4.44 24.62 1.29
C THR A 255 5.65 25.12 0.53
N LEU A 256 6.09 24.35 -0.47
CA LEU A 256 7.16 24.75 -1.39
C LEU A 256 6.64 25.65 -2.51
N ARG A 257 5.57 25.20 -3.15
CA ARG A 257 4.92 25.93 -4.25
C ARG A 257 3.48 25.49 -4.40
N ILE A 258 2.71 26.36 -5.01
CA ILE A 258 1.33 26.11 -5.41
C ILE A 258 1.37 25.45 -6.79
N LEU A 259 0.58 24.39 -6.96
CA LEU A 259 0.41 23.65 -8.20
C LEU A 259 -0.94 24.04 -8.80
N ASN A 260 -0.96 24.34 -10.10
CA ASN A 260 -2.17 24.77 -10.82
C ASN A 260 -2.01 24.46 -12.32
N GLY A 261 -2.95 24.84 -13.19
CA GLY A 261 -2.80 24.69 -14.63
C GLY A 261 -2.54 23.23 -15.03
N ASP A 262 -1.44 22.96 -15.72
CA ASP A 262 -1.06 21.63 -16.19
C ASP A 262 -0.73 20.66 -15.03
N GLU A 263 -0.16 21.15 -13.93
CA GLU A 263 0.14 20.36 -12.73
C GLU A 263 -1.12 19.79 -12.04
N THR A 264 -2.27 20.42 -12.27
CA THR A 264 -3.58 19.97 -11.77
C THR A 264 -4.54 19.53 -12.88
N ARG A 265 -4.12 19.58 -14.15
CA ARG A 265 -4.98 19.44 -15.34
C ARG A 265 -6.27 20.27 -15.22
N HIS A 266 -6.12 21.56 -14.92
CA HIS A 266 -7.24 22.49 -14.68
C HIS A 266 -8.18 22.04 -13.53
N GLY A 267 -7.60 21.48 -12.47
CA GLY A 267 -8.32 21.02 -11.29
C GLY A 267 -8.92 19.61 -11.39
N GLU A 268 -8.69 18.87 -12.48
CA GLU A 268 -9.17 17.51 -12.64
C GLU A 268 -8.27 16.48 -11.92
N PHE A 269 -6.94 16.61 -12.04
CA PHE A 269 -5.99 15.59 -11.60
C PHE A 269 -4.80 16.20 -10.88
N MET A 270 -4.52 15.74 -9.66
CA MET A 270 -3.25 16.03 -9.02
C MET A 270 -2.16 15.09 -9.54
N MET A 271 -1.18 15.64 -10.24
CA MET A 271 -0.12 14.86 -10.89
C MET A 271 1.03 14.54 -9.93
N MET A 272 1.35 13.25 -9.77
CA MET A 272 2.45 12.73 -8.95
C MET A 272 3.35 11.81 -9.82
N PRO A 273 4.15 12.37 -10.75
CA PRO A 273 4.83 11.62 -11.80
C PRO A 273 5.95 10.69 -11.30
N ASN A 274 6.43 9.82 -12.19
CA ASN A 274 7.72 9.14 -12.01
C ASN A 274 8.89 10.14 -12.17
N ASP A 275 10.10 9.73 -11.77
CA ASP A 275 11.29 10.59 -11.96
C ASP A 275 11.63 10.83 -13.43
N ASP A 276 11.38 9.81 -14.26
CA ASP A 276 11.62 9.83 -15.70
C ASP A 276 10.40 9.28 -16.45
N PRO A 277 9.35 10.10 -16.65
CA PRO A 277 8.16 9.68 -17.39
C PRO A 277 8.47 9.45 -18.88
N ASP A 278 8.03 8.33 -19.43
CA ASP A 278 8.22 8.03 -20.85
C ASP A 278 7.18 8.77 -21.71
N TYR A 279 7.59 9.89 -22.32
CA TYR A 279 6.74 10.66 -23.22
C TYR A 279 6.71 10.11 -24.66
N GLY A 280 7.30 8.95 -24.96
CA GLY A 280 7.19 8.31 -26.27
C GLY A 280 7.78 9.14 -27.42
N GLY A 281 8.79 9.96 -27.13
CA GLY A 281 9.38 10.91 -28.08
C GLY A 281 8.59 12.21 -28.28
N PHE A 282 7.47 12.41 -27.56
CA PHE A 282 6.78 13.69 -27.53
C PHE A 282 7.63 14.74 -26.79
N PRO A 283 7.85 15.94 -27.37
CA PRO A 283 8.85 16.88 -26.85
C PRO A 283 8.39 17.68 -25.62
N ILE A 284 7.11 17.61 -25.26
CA ILE A 284 6.54 18.38 -24.13
C ILE A 284 6.31 17.44 -22.95
N ALA A 285 6.85 17.79 -21.80
CA ALA A 285 6.57 17.10 -20.54
C ALA A 285 5.15 17.44 -20.05
N VAL A 286 4.23 16.49 -20.14
CA VAL A 286 2.80 16.69 -19.82
C VAL A 286 2.37 16.18 -18.44
N THR A 287 3.35 15.82 -17.60
CA THR A 287 3.13 15.44 -16.21
C THR A 287 4.02 16.25 -15.27
N PRO A 288 3.98 17.60 -15.30
CA PRO A 288 4.61 18.37 -14.24
C PRO A 288 3.86 18.09 -12.92
N GLY A 289 4.59 17.94 -11.82
CA GLY A 289 3.98 17.57 -10.54
C GLY A 289 4.92 17.76 -9.36
N ALA A 290 4.57 17.15 -8.22
CA ALA A 290 5.36 17.29 -6.98
C ALA A 290 6.68 16.49 -7.04
N ARG A 291 7.82 17.20 -7.08
CA ARG A 291 9.16 16.59 -7.07
C ARG A 291 9.53 15.99 -5.71
N THR A 292 8.96 16.51 -4.63
CA THR A 292 9.12 15.96 -3.27
C THR A 292 8.34 14.66 -3.08
N CYS A 293 7.38 14.40 -3.97
CA CYS A 293 6.47 13.27 -3.90
C CYS A 293 5.55 13.33 -2.68
N ILE A 294 5.34 14.55 -2.19
CA ILE A 294 4.40 14.91 -1.14
C ILE A 294 3.60 16.12 -1.66
N ALA A 295 2.29 15.97 -1.71
CA ALA A 295 1.40 17.06 -2.08
C ALA A 295 0.18 17.11 -1.17
N GLU A 296 -0.30 18.32 -0.89
CA GLU A 296 -1.60 18.53 -0.23
C GLU A 296 -2.60 19.02 -1.27
N VAL A 297 -3.79 18.44 -1.24
CA VAL A 297 -4.92 18.81 -2.08
C VAL A 297 -6.09 19.20 -1.21
N GLU A 298 -6.68 20.36 -1.49
CA GLU A 298 -8.01 20.71 -1.01
C GLU A 298 -9.01 20.43 -2.12
N ALA A 299 -9.89 19.45 -1.90
CA ALA A 299 -10.97 19.11 -2.81
C ALA A 299 -12.22 19.95 -2.53
N TYR A 300 -13.11 20.03 -3.51
CA TYR A 300 -14.41 20.66 -3.33
C TYR A 300 -15.49 19.93 -4.11
N TRP A 301 -16.74 20.25 -3.76
CA TRP A 301 -17.92 19.95 -4.55
C TRP A 301 -18.87 21.15 -4.48
N ILE A 302 -19.70 21.29 -5.51
CA ILE A 302 -20.81 22.26 -5.56
C ILE A 302 -22.07 21.55 -6.05
N ALA A 303 -23.21 21.97 -5.53
CA ALA A 303 -24.53 21.63 -6.05
C ALA A 303 -25.13 22.92 -6.62
N GLU A 304 -25.64 22.86 -7.84
CA GLU A 304 -26.41 23.97 -8.42
C GLU A 304 -27.83 23.92 -7.89
N ASP A 305 -28.36 25.06 -7.48
CA ASP A 305 -29.78 25.19 -7.15
C ASP A 305 -30.62 25.34 -8.43
N GLU A 306 -31.95 25.15 -8.35
CA GLU A 306 -32.83 25.33 -9.52
C GLU A 306 -32.74 26.74 -10.13
N ASP A 307 -32.34 27.74 -9.34
CA ASP A 307 -32.16 29.12 -9.75
C ASP A 307 -30.84 29.40 -10.50
N ASP A 308 -29.89 28.45 -10.49
CA ASP A 308 -28.58 28.56 -11.18
C ASP A 308 -28.62 28.04 -12.64
N ARG A 309 -29.74 27.44 -13.08
CA ARG A 309 -29.90 26.78 -14.39
C ARG A 309 -30.43 27.68 -15.52
#